data_AF-A0A835S6V6-F1
#
_entry.id   AF-A0A835S6V6-F1
#
_cell.length_a   1.000
_cell.length_b   1.000
_cell.length_c   1.000
_cell.angle_alpha   90.00
_cell.angle_beta   90.00
_cell.angle_gamma   90.00
#
_symmetry.space_group_name_H-M   'P 1'
#
loop_
_entity.id
_entity.type
_entity.pdbx_description
1 polymer ?
#
loop_
_entity_poly.entity_id
_entity_poly.type
_entity_poly.pdbx_seq_one_letter_code
_entity_poly.pdbx_strand_id
1 'polypeptide(L)'
;MSHSWHCYVNVITNPIDLLFPGIFGGFTPGRMQVQAPVFKLVTLVPSLVAICPNSRSRSRWFFCRAMEAKRLVEDVFSETLSSKSEVDYLGESTKGDLNLNKEHLEEFGLHGAVNLEDPIEERAKIEAKEAENLLSELGVLDPLSARQSAHGIFCSRTLNLRSISAIGYDMDYTLVHYNVMAWEGRAYDHGMENLKSMGFPVDGLKFDPNLVIRGLVIDKERGNLVKADRFGYVKRAMHGTKMLSTRAVSESYGRELVDLRKESRWEFLNTLFSVSEAVMYMQLVDRLDQGDVPVELGPLDYYGLYKAVSRALFRAHVEGQLKSEIMAEPERFVEPEPELPLALLDQKEAGKKLLLITNSDYHYTNKMMHHAFNRFLPNNMGWRDLFDMVIVSARKPEFFQMSHPLYEVVTGDGLMRPCFKVHSGGLYSGGSAQIVEKSLGIHGDEILYVGDHIFTDVSQSKVHLRWRTALIIRELEDEFNALTCSRDHRATLIQLMHQKEVVGGLFNQLRLAFQRRTEGHPAQTLAATKMADSELTESMQKLLMVMQRLDQKIAPMLEADGEHFNKRWGYLSRAGLWDKSHLTRQIEKYADIYTSRVSNFLHYTPFMYFCSQEQTLAHDSYNYASPAVKGTAVNDL
;
A
#
# COMPACT_ATOMS: atom_id res chain seq x y z
N MET A 1 47.31 8.13 -10.08
CA MET A 1 47.64 8.48 -8.68
C MET A 1 46.53 7.92 -7.80
N SER A 2 46.84 6.83 -7.14
CA SER A 2 46.04 6.07 -6.16
C SER A 2 45.86 6.84 -4.86
N HIS A 3 44.70 6.75 -4.18
CA HIS A 3 44.48 6.84 -2.71
C HIS A 3 43.07 6.28 -2.44
N SER A 4 42.91 4.97 -2.16
CA SER A 4 42.95 4.28 -0.85
C SER A 4 41.91 4.77 0.18
N TRP A 5 40.85 3.97 0.31
CA TRP A 5 39.88 3.98 1.41
C TRP A 5 40.51 3.38 2.67
N HIS A 6 40.23 3.94 3.85
CA HIS A 6 40.53 3.33 5.14
C HIS A 6 39.23 3.02 5.88
N CYS A 7 39.02 1.73 6.14
CA CYS A 7 38.04 1.21 7.09
C CYS A 7 38.62 1.34 8.50
N TYR A 8 37.81 1.80 9.46
CA TYR A 8 38.07 1.59 10.88
C TYR A 8 37.00 0.64 11.43
N VAL A 9 37.45 -0.58 11.74
CA VAL A 9 36.80 -1.51 12.65
C VAL A 9 37.35 -1.21 14.04
N ASN A 10 36.50 -1.07 15.04
CA ASN A 10 36.94 -1.19 16.44
C ASN A 10 35.94 -2.03 17.23
N VAL A 11 36.50 -2.95 17.99
CA VAL A 11 35.90 -4.11 18.63
C VAL A 11 36.48 -4.14 20.05
N ILE A 12 35.59 -4.34 21.04
CA ILE A 12 35.81 -4.78 22.45
C ILE A 12 36.32 -3.72 23.46
N THR A 13 35.53 -3.43 24.50
CA THR A 13 35.77 -3.84 25.91
C THR A 13 34.82 -3.13 26.91
N ASN A 14 34.09 -3.93 27.70
CA ASN A 14 33.55 -3.55 29.02
C ASN A 14 34.70 -3.55 30.05
N PRO A 15 34.59 -2.78 31.15
CA PRO A 15 34.45 -3.45 32.45
C PRO A 15 33.60 -2.71 33.53
N ILE A 16 32.79 -3.50 34.26
CA ILE A 16 32.69 -3.69 35.73
C ILE A 16 32.60 -2.47 36.69
N ASP A 17 31.50 -2.48 37.46
CA ASP A 17 31.21 -2.09 38.87
C ASP A 17 31.96 -0.96 39.60
N LEU A 18 31.22 -0.17 40.39
CA LEU A 18 31.38 0.01 41.86
C LEU A 18 30.40 1.06 42.46
N LEU A 19 29.64 0.62 43.48
CA LEU A 19 29.32 1.27 44.77
C LEU A 19 28.31 2.44 44.95
N PHE A 20 27.28 2.12 45.75
CA PHE A 20 26.46 2.94 46.69
C PHE A 20 27.32 3.72 47.73
N PRO A 21 26.82 4.78 48.44
CA PRO A 21 25.60 4.84 49.30
C PRO A 21 24.75 6.13 49.09
N GLY A 22 23.49 6.30 49.49
CA GLY A 22 22.71 5.82 50.62
C GLY A 22 22.33 7.02 51.50
N ILE A 23 21.09 7.55 51.40
CA ILE A 23 20.46 8.40 52.45
C ILE A 23 18.97 8.10 52.53
N PHE A 24 18.54 7.77 53.76
CA PHE A 24 17.19 7.50 54.23
C PHE A 24 16.34 8.78 54.37
N GLY A 25 15.02 8.63 54.20
CA GLY A 25 14.02 9.59 54.66
C GLY A 25 12.60 9.10 54.36
N GLY A 26 12.01 8.37 55.30
CA GLY A 26 10.68 7.74 55.13
C GLY A 26 9.50 8.67 55.41
N PHE A 27 8.33 8.29 54.90
CA PHE A 27 7.02 8.55 55.52
C PHE A 27 6.00 7.50 55.02
N THR A 28 5.24 6.95 55.96
CA THR A 28 4.24 5.86 55.85
C THR A 28 2.82 6.38 55.50
N PRO A 29 1.83 5.49 55.24
CA PRO A 29 0.87 5.63 54.14
C PRO A 29 -0.54 6.11 54.54
N GLY A 30 -1.27 6.66 53.56
CA GLY A 30 -2.72 6.91 53.64
C GLY A 30 -3.50 6.03 52.66
N ARG A 31 -4.26 5.07 53.19
CA ARG A 31 -5.30 4.30 52.48
C ARG A 31 -6.50 5.21 52.18
N MET A 32 -7.01 5.17 50.96
CA MET A 32 -8.41 5.53 50.67
C MET A 32 -9.02 4.48 49.76
N GLN A 33 -9.96 3.70 50.32
CA GLN A 33 -10.91 2.86 49.61
C GLN A 33 -11.99 3.76 48.99
N VAL A 34 -12.35 3.52 47.73
CA VAL A 34 -13.65 3.96 47.19
C VAL A 34 -14.24 2.78 46.40
N GLN A 35 -15.52 2.52 46.71
CA GLN A 35 -16.36 1.40 46.30
C GLN A 35 -16.78 1.49 44.83
N ALA A 36 -16.83 0.34 44.15
CA ALA A 36 -17.53 0.17 42.88
C ALA A 36 -18.99 -0.32 43.14
N PRO A 37 -20.02 0.20 42.44
CA PRO A 37 -21.37 -0.31 42.56
C PRO A 37 -21.62 -1.48 41.60
N VAL A 38 -22.23 -2.55 42.13
CA VAL A 38 -22.73 -3.71 41.40
C VAL A 38 -24.12 -3.41 40.86
N PHE A 39 -24.32 -3.41 39.54
CA PHE A 39 -25.65 -3.39 38.92
C PHE A 39 -26.08 -4.83 38.54
N LYS A 40 -27.21 -5.26 39.10
CA LYS A 40 -27.91 -6.50 38.75
C LYS A 40 -28.70 -6.30 37.45
N LEU A 41 -28.48 -7.14 36.45
CA LEU A 41 -29.32 -7.21 35.25
C LEU A 41 -30.45 -8.24 35.49
N VAL A 42 -31.69 -7.79 35.41
CA VAL A 42 -32.91 -8.62 35.41
C VAL A 42 -33.27 -8.90 33.96
N THR A 43 -33.29 -10.17 33.55
CA THR A 43 -33.74 -10.62 32.22
C THR A 43 -35.24 -10.87 32.24
N LEU A 44 -35.98 -10.12 31.40
CA LEU A 44 -37.38 -10.37 31.02
C LEU A 44 -37.40 -10.93 29.60
N VAL A 45 -37.93 -12.13 29.43
CA VAL A 45 -38.21 -12.76 28.13
C VAL A 45 -39.71 -12.65 27.86
N PRO A 46 -40.17 -12.20 26.68
CA PRO A 46 -41.50 -12.52 26.21
C PRO A 46 -41.43 -13.68 25.21
N SER A 47 -42.20 -14.72 25.54
CA SER A 47 -42.49 -15.89 24.72
C SER A 47 -43.50 -15.54 23.62
N LEU A 48 -43.33 -16.08 22.42
CA LEU A 48 -44.47 -16.38 21.55
C LEU A 48 -44.18 -17.65 20.74
N VAL A 49 -45.01 -18.66 21.02
CA VAL A 49 -45.08 -19.98 20.39
C VAL A 49 -46.09 -19.92 19.24
N ALA A 50 -45.74 -20.49 18.09
CA ALA A 50 -46.67 -20.97 17.08
C ALA A 50 -46.21 -22.36 16.58
N ILE A 51 -47.19 -23.20 16.26
CA ILE A 51 -47.18 -24.66 16.32
C ILE A 51 -47.18 -25.29 14.91
N CYS A 52 -46.19 -26.18 14.66
CA CYS A 52 -46.18 -27.46 13.88
C CYS A 52 -46.67 -27.55 12.40
N PRO A 53 -46.46 -28.69 11.66
CA PRO A 53 -45.52 -29.83 11.82
C PRO A 53 -44.82 -30.33 10.51
N ASN A 54 -43.93 -31.32 10.71
CA ASN A 54 -43.52 -32.42 9.80
C ASN A 54 -42.38 -32.20 8.78
N SER A 55 -41.17 -32.64 9.14
CA SER A 55 -40.68 -33.96 8.72
C SER A 55 -39.56 -34.44 9.65
N ARG A 56 -39.63 -35.74 9.99
CA ARG A 56 -38.76 -36.41 10.96
C ARG A 56 -37.48 -36.93 10.28
N SER A 57 -36.48 -37.09 11.15
CA SER A 57 -35.34 -38.01 11.08
C SER A 57 -34.10 -37.57 10.28
N ARG A 58 -33.32 -36.66 10.89
CA ARG A 58 -31.84 -36.78 10.95
C ARG A 58 -31.15 -35.92 12.02
N SER A 59 -31.90 -35.18 12.83
CA SER A 59 -31.38 -34.18 13.77
C SER A 59 -31.11 -34.68 15.21
N ARG A 60 -31.34 -35.95 15.53
CA ARG A 60 -31.19 -36.46 16.92
C ARG A 60 -29.78 -36.90 17.30
N TRP A 61 -28.85 -37.04 16.35
CA TRP A 61 -27.46 -37.39 16.64
C TRP A 61 -26.53 -36.16 16.79
N PHE A 62 -26.93 -35.00 16.27
CA PHE A 62 -26.13 -33.76 16.37
C PHE A 62 -26.41 -32.97 17.66
N PHE A 63 -27.60 -33.10 18.25
CA PHE A 63 -27.95 -32.36 19.47
C PHE A 63 -27.24 -32.87 20.74
N CYS A 64 -26.86 -34.15 20.78
CA CYS A 64 -26.08 -34.68 21.91
C CYS A 64 -24.63 -34.18 21.89
N ARG A 65 -24.00 -34.03 20.72
CA ARG A 65 -22.65 -33.45 20.61
C ARG A 65 -22.62 -31.93 20.87
N ALA A 66 -23.68 -31.20 20.52
CA ALA A 66 -23.76 -29.76 20.75
C ALA A 66 -23.96 -29.39 22.23
N MET A 67 -24.58 -30.26 23.05
CA MET A 67 -24.69 -30.04 24.49
C MET A 67 -23.44 -30.44 25.28
N GLU A 68 -22.66 -31.42 24.80
CA GLU A 68 -21.33 -31.72 25.36
C GLU A 68 -20.26 -30.69 24.93
N ALA A 69 -20.33 -30.16 23.71
CA ALA A 69 -19.47 -29.06 23.27
C ALA A 69 -19.70 -27.76 24.07
N LYS A 70 -20.91 -27.54 24.58
CA LYS A 70 -21.24 -26.35 25.37
C LYS A 70 -20.61 -26.31 26.76
N ARG A 71 -20.10 -27.45 27.26
CA ARG A 71 -19.38 -27.53 28.54
C ARG A 71 -17.86 -27.53 28.40
N LEU A 72 -17.33 -27.71 27.19
CA LEU A 72 -15.89 -27.76 26.91
C LEU A 72 -15.33 -26.44 26.36
N VAL A 73 -16.18 -25.52 25.90
CA VAL A 73 -15.73 -24.23 25.33
C VAL A 73 -15.44 -23.18 26.40
N GLU A 74 -15.99 -23.31 27.61
CA GLU A 74 -15.76 -22.33 28.70
C GLU A 74 -14.36 -22.42 29.33
N ASP A 75 -13.53 -23.43 28.98
CA ASP A 75 -12.31 -23.74 29.74
C ASP A 75 -11.02 -23.92 28.89
N VAL A 76 -11.11 -24.03 27.56
CA VAL A 76 -9.93 -24.16 26.67
C VAL A 76 -9.19 -22.84 26.48
N PHE A 77 -9.92 -21.73 26.54
CA PHE A 77 -9.40 -20.38 26.41
C PHE A 77 -9.81 -19.56 27.62
N SER A 78 -8.84 -18.95 28.29
CA SER A 78 -9.11 -17.98 29.34
C SER A 78 -8.70 -16.59 28.87
N GLU A 79 -9.64 -15.65 28.81
CA GLU A 79 -9.31 -14.23 28.98
C GLU A 79 -8.93 -14.04 30.45
N THR A 80 -7.68 -14.33 30.81
CA THR A 80 -7.19 -14.03 32.16
C THR A 80 -5.92 -13.22 32.11
N LEU A 81 -5.76 -12.38 33.13
CA LEU A 81 -4.56 -11.65 33.59
C LEU A 81 -3.33 -12.58 33.85
N SER A 82 -3.29 -13.76 33.25
CA SER A 82 -2.36 -14.86 33.53
C SER A 82 -1.03 -14.63 32.82
N SER A 83 -0.05 -14.21 33.61
CA SER A 83 1.36 -13.96 33.29
C SER A 83 2.18 -15.23 32.99
N LYS A 84 1.60 -16.28 32.40
CA LYS A 84 2.30 -17.58 32.24
C LYS A 84 3.09 -17.71 30.92
N SER A 85 2.95 -16.79 29.98
CA SER A 85 3.87 -16.64 28.84
C SER A 85 3.96 -15.18 28.46
N GLU A 86 5.09 -14.53 28.73
CA GLU A 86 5.35 -13.15 28.29
C GLU A 86 5.45 -13.04 26.76
N VAL A 87 5.73 -14.17 26.08
CA VAL A 87 5.97 -14.25 24.62
C VAL A 87 5.36 -15.52 24.01
N ASP A 88 4.93 -15.46 22.74
CA ASP A 88 4.37 -16.55 21.95
C ASP A 88 5.46 -17.51 21.41
N TYR A 89 5.09 -18.48 20.56
CA TYR A 89 6.04 -19.45 19.98
C TYR A 89 7.05 -18.83 19.00
N LEU A 90 6.84 -17.58 18.58
CA LEU A 90 7.77 -16.78 17.79
C LEU A 90 8.64 -15.88 18.69
N GLY A 91 8.45 -15.92 20.02
CA GLY A 91 9.16 -15.06 20.97
C GLY A 91 8.60 -13.64 21.03
N GLU A 92 7.38 -13.41 20.54
CA GLU A 92 6.75 -12.09 20.49
C GLU A 92 5.74 -11.89 21.63
N SER A 93 5.65 -10.68 22.18
CA SER A 93 4.80 -10.37 23.34
C SER A 93 3.34 -10.84 23.16
N THR A 94 2.83 -11.62 24.09
CA THR A 94 1.42 -12.10 24.12
C THR A 94 0.43 -11.07 24.63
N LYS A 95 0.87 -9.84 24.95
CA LYS A 95 -0.02 -8.76 25.37
C LYS A 95 -1.15 -8.58 24.34
N GLY A 96 -2.31 -9.12 24.67
CA GLY A 96 -3.54 -8.91 23.92
C GLY A 96 -4.21 -10.16 23.33
N ASP A 97 -3.81 -11.40 23.59
CA ASP A 97 -4.58 -12.55 23.06
C ASP A 97 -4.52 -13.87 23.85
N LEU A 98 -5.51 -14.69 23.52
CA LEU A 98 -5.81 -16.08 23.91
C LEU A 98 -4.55 -16.95 24.10
N ASN A 99 -4.11 -17.11 25.35
CA ASN A 99 -3.07 -18.09 25.69
C ASN A 99 -3.62 -19.51 25.63
N LEU A 100 -2.87 -20.42 25.02
CA LEU A 100 -3.18 -21.86 25.09
C LEU A 100 -3.10 -22.32 26.54
N ASN A 101 -4.22 -22.80 27.08
CA ASN A 101 -4.21 -23.42 28.40
C ASN A 101 -3.46 -24.75 28.32
N LYS A 102 -2.20 -24.75 28.79
CA LYS A 102 -1.34 -25.94 28.77
C LYS A 102 -1.92 -27.11 29.58
N GLU A 103 -2.79 -26.84 30.55
CA GLU A 103 -3.45 -27.87 31.36
C GLU A 103 -4.52 -28.63 30.55
N HIS A 104 -5.11 -28.02 29.51
CA HIS A 104 -6.05 -28.70 28.58
C HIS A 104 -5.37 -29.38 27.38
N LEU A 105 -4.07 -29.17 27.15
CA LEU A 105 -3.31 -29.97 26.18
C LEU A 105 -3.24 -31.46 26.61
N GLU A 106 -3.37 -31.72 27.91
CA GLU A 106 -3.42 -33.07 28.49
C GLU A 106 -4.72 -33.81 28.12
N GLU A 107 -5.86 -33.11 28.02
CA GLU A 107 -7.14 -33.68 27.54
C GLU A 107 -7.23 -33.79 26.02
N PHE A 108 -6.54 -32.92 25.27
CA PHE A 108 -6.42 -33.01 23.81
C PHE A 108 -5.45 -34.10 23.31
N GLY A 109 -4.93 -34.94 24.22
CA GLY A 109 -4.17 -36.14 23.88
C GLY A 109 -2.72 -35.90 23.43
N LEU A 110 -2.15 -34.72 23.72
CA LEU A 110 -0.78 -34.38 23.27
C LEU A 110 0.35 -34.93 24.15
N HIS A 111 0.03 -35.61 25.26
CA HIS A 111 0.99 -36.43 26.01
C HIS A 111 0.48 -37.86 26.21
N GLY A 112 0.48 -38.64 25.15
CA GLY A 112 0.30 -40.08 25.25
C GLY A 112 0.89 -40.78 24.06
N ALA A 113 2.23 -40.74 23.89
CA ALA A 113 2.94 -41.41 22.80
C ALA A 113 2.12 -41.46 21.50
N VAL A 114 1.60 -40.29 21.08
CA VAL A 114 0.94 -40.21 19.79
C VAL A 114 2.06 -40.50 18.81
N ASN A 115 1.94 -41.62 18.11
CA ASN A 115 2.80 -41.90 16.98
C ASN A 115 2.84 -40.62 16.14
N LEU A 116 4.02 -39.99 16.08
CA LEU A 116 4.39 -38.95 15.13
C LEU A 116 4.35 -39.49 13.68
N GLU A 117 3.47 -40.44 13.39
CA GLU A 117 3.28 -41.13 12.11
C GLU A 117 2.12 -40.54 11.31
N ASP A 118 1.12 -39.91 11.97
CA ASP A 118 0.15 -39.09 11.23
C ASP A 118 0.83 -37.76 10.89
N PRO A 119 0.97 -37.40 9.60
CA PRO A 119 1.67 -36.18 9.22
C PRO A 119 0.94 -34.98 9.82
N ILE A 120 1.64 -34.14 10.59
CA ILE A 120 1.11 -32.88 11.12
C ILE A 120 0.43 -32.04 10.03
N GLU A 121 0.90 -32.18 8.80
CA GLU A 121 0.34 -31.60 7.58
C GLU A 121 -1.11 -32.02 7.33
N GLU A 122 -1.46 -33.29 7.50
CA GLU A 122 -2.81 -33.79 7.26
C GLU A 122 -3.77 -33.32 8.37
N ARG A 123 -3.32 -33.31 9.63
CA ARG A 123 -4.14 -32.76 10.71
C ARG A 123 -4.37 -31.25 10.53
N ALA A 124 -3.33 -30.50 10.17
CA ALA A 124 -3.45 -29.08 9.88
C ALA A 124 -4.43 -28.79 8.73
N LYS A 125 -4.39 -29.59 7.66
CA LYS A 125 -5.34 -29.47 6.54
C LYS A 125 -6.79 -29.71 6.97
N ILE A 126 -7.04 -30.75 7.78
CA ILE A 126 -8.39 -31.08 8.27
C ILE A 126 -8.94 -29.94 9.14
N GLU A 127 -8.17 -29.52 10.15
CA GLU A 127 -8.57 -28.43 11.06
C GLU A 127 -8.79 -27.11 10.31
N ALA A 128 -7.90 -26.78 9.37
CA ALA A 128 -8.07 -25.59 8.53
C ALA A 128 -9.36 -25.67 7.69
N LYS A 129 -9.67 -26.84 7.13
CA LYS A 129 -10.91 -27.05 6.35
C LYS A 129 -12.16 -26.91 7.21
N GLU A 130 -12.15 -27.43 8.43
CA GLU A 130 -13.26 -27.28 9.38
C GLU A 130 -13.46 -25.81 9.78
N ALA A 131 -12.37 -25.09 10.06
CA ALA A 131 -12.43 -23.66 10.34
C ALA A 131 -12.94 -22.83 9.14
N GLU A 132 -12.48 -23.14 7.92
CA GLU A 132 -12.99 -22.51 6.69
C GLU A 132 -14.50 -22.74 6.52
N ASN A 133 -14.98 -23.96 6.77
CA ASN A 133 -16.40 -24.27 6.69
C ASN A 133 -17.20 -23.47 7.74
N LEU A 134 -16.69 -23.38 8.98
CA LEU A 134 -17.31 -22.59 10.04
C LEU A 134 -17.40 -21.11 9.67
N LEU A 135 -16.31 -20.52 9.16
CA LEU A 135 -16.31 -19.13 8.69
C LEU A 135 -17.34 -18.93 7.57
N SER A 136 -17.39 -19.86 6.61
CA SER A 136 -18.37 -19.82 5.53
C SER A 136 -19.81 -19.93 6.04
N GLU A 137 -20.10 -20.75 7.05
CA GLU A 137 -21.43 -20.86 7.66
C GLU A 137 -21.82 -19.57 8.41
N LEU A 138 -20.85 -18.89 9.01
CA LEU A 138 -21.02 -17.60 9.68
C LEU A 138 -21.08 -16.42 8.70
N GLY A 139 -20.82 -16.63 7.40
CA GLY A 139 -20.73 -15.57 6.40
C GLY A 139 -19.50 -14.68 6.57
N VAL A 140 -18.48 -15.15 7.29
CA VAL A 140 -17.20 -14.45 7.48
C VAL A 140 -16.26 -14.82 6.34
N LEU A 141 -15.73 -13.81 5.66
CA LEU A 141 -14.73 -14.00 4.61
C LEU A 141 -13.46 -14.60 5.22
N ASP A 142 -12.95 -15.66 4.58
CA ASP A 142 -11.66 -16.21 4.99
C ASP A 142 -10.51 -15.25 4.63
N PRO A 143 -9.41 -15.24 5.41
CA PRO A 143 -8.30 -14.30 5.18
C PRO A 143 -7.54 -14.48 3.86
N LEU A 144 -7.66 -15.63 3.18
CA LEU A 144 -7.04 -15.84 1.87
C LEU A 144 -7.89 -15.18 0.78
N SER A 145 -9.21 -15.34 0.85
CA SER A 145 -10.15 -14.64 -0.03
C SER A 145 -10.06 -13.12 0.13
N ALA A 146 -9.95 -12.62 1.36
CA ALA A 146 -9.73 -11.19 1.61
C ALA A 146 -8.46 -10.68 0.92
N ARG A 147 -7.35 -11.45 0.99
CA ARG A 147 -6.07 -11.13 0.32
C ARG A 147 -6.13 -11.23 -1.22
N GLN A 148 -7.04 -12.03 -1.76
CA GLN A 148 -7.25 -12.19 -3.21
C GLN A 148 -8.38 -11.31 -3.73
N SER A 149 -8.60 -10.15 -3.10
CA SER A 149 -9.63 -9.19 -3.47
C SER A 149 -9.05 -7.80 -3.69
N ALA A 150 -9.86 -6.92 -4.27
CA ALA A 150 -9.56 -5.49 -4.39
C ALA A 150 -9.37 -4.81 -3.01
N HIS A 151 -9.90 -5.41 -1.94
CA HIS A 151 -9.83 -4.96 -0.55
C HIS A 151 -8.71 -5.64 0.26
N GLY A 152 -7.80 -6.35 -0.41
CA GLY A 152 -6.68 -7.02 0.26
C GLY A 152 -5.63 -6.06 0.83
N ILE A 153 -4.96 -6.48 1.90
CA ILE A 153 -3.72 -5.85 2.37
C ILE A 153 -2.52 -6.56 1.76
N PHE A 154 -1.75 -5.83 0.95
CA PHE A 154 -0.59 -6.34 0.22
C PHE A 154 0.71 -6.01 0.95
N CYS A 155 1.65 -6.97 0.98
CA CYS A 155 2.78 -6.91 1.89
C CYS A 155 4.11 -6.88 1.13
N SER A 156 4.81 -5.74 1.20
CA SER A 156 6.19 -5.61 0.71
C SER A 156 7.21 -6.12 1.73
N ARG A 157 6.90 -6.01 3.02
CA ARG A 157 7.68 -6.55 4.13
C ARG A 157 6.75 -7.17 5.16
N THR A 158 7.26 -8.16 5.88
CA THR A 158 6.53 -8.78 6.98
C THR A 158 6.18 -7.74 8.05
N LEU A 159 4.92 -7.70 8.47
CA LEU A 159 4.40 -6.79 9.50
C LEU A 159 3.56 -7.59 10.49
N ASN A 160 3.98 -7.60 11.75
CA ASN A 160 3.21 -8.17 12.82
C ASN A 160 2.43 -7.07 13.53
N LEU A 161 1.09 -7.09 13.48
CA LEU A 161 0.30 -6.10 14.21
C LEU A 161 0.32 -6.32 15.73
N ARG A 162 0.71 -7.50 16.25
CA ARG A 162 0.87 -7.72 17.70
C ARG A 162 1.93 -6.81 18.31
N SER A 163 3.03 -6.60 17.60
CA SER A 163 4.12 -5.73 18.05
C SER A 163 3.82 -4.23 17.90
N ILE A 164 2.71 -3.86 17.26
CA ILE A 164 2.32 -2.46 17.08
C ILE A 164 1.54 -2.00 18.31
N SER A 165 2.07 -0.99 19.00
CA SER A 165 1.46 -0.39 20.19
C SER A 165 0.61 0.85 19.85
N ALA A 166 0.96 1.55 18.76
CA ALA A 166 0.23 2.72 18.29
C ALA A 166 0.09 2.77 16.77
N ILE A 167 -1.03 3.30 16.29
CA ILE A 167 -1.29 3.51 14.87
C ILE A 167 -1.59 4.99 14.62
N GLY A 168 -0.77 5.64 13.81
CA GLY A 168 -0.99 7.00 13.35
C GLY A 168 -1.60 7.03 11.97
N TYR A 169 -2.58 7.90 11.77
CA TYR A 169 -3.29 8.07 10.51
C TYR A 169 -3.13 9.50 9.99
N ASP A 170 -2.90 9.64 8.69
CA ASP A 170 -3.25 10.87 8.00
C ASP A 170 -4.78 10.98 7.83
N MET A 171 -5.27 12.19 7.60
CA MET A 171 -6.68 12.46 7.36
C MET A 171 -7.02 12.43 5.86
N ASP A 172 -6.50 13.40 5.11
CA ASP A 172 -6.90 13.66 3.73
C ASP A 172 -6.42 12.53 2.82
N TYR A 173 -7.30 11.97 1.99
CA TYR A 173 -7.09 10.78 1.14
C TYR A 173 -6.65 9.48 1.85
N THR A 174 -6.59 9.48 3.19
CA THR A 174 -6.25 8.31 4.01
C THR A 174 -7.46 7.83 4.82
N LEU A 175 -7.98 8.67 5.72
CA LEU A 175 -9.22 8.40 6.45
C LEU A 175 -10.43 9.04 5.76
N VAL A 176 -10.24 10.16 5.09
CA VAL A 176 -11.31 10.86 4.37
C VAL A 176 -10.97 10.82 2.89
N HIS A 177 -11.70 9.99 2.14
CA HIS A 177 -11.56 9.91 0.70
C HIS A 177 -12.43 10.97 0.02
N TYR A 178 -11.86 11.62 -1.00
CA TYR A 178 -12.55 12.64 -1.77
C TYR A 178 -12.86 12.14 -3.18
N ASN A 179 -14.00 12.57 -3.71
CA ASN A 179 -14.34 12.37 -5.10
C ASN A 179 -13.40 13.21 -5.98
N VAL A 180 -12.51 12.55 -6.72
CA VAL A 180 -11.47 13.20 -7.52
C VAL A 180 -12.06 14.21 -8.52
N MET A 181 -13.17 13.87 -9.19
CA MET A 181 -13.82 14.77 -10.14
C MET A 181 -14.34 16.04 -9.48
N ALA A 182 -15.00 15.92 -8.32
CA ALA A 182 -15.51 17.06 -7.60
C ALA A 182 -14.39 17.89 -6.98
N TRP A 183 -13.40 17.24 -6.36
CA TRP A 183 -12.32 17.92 -5.64
C TRP A 183 -11.29 18.55 -6.58
N GLU A 184 -10.61 17.71 -7.39
CA GLU A 184 -9.56 18.17 -8.31
C GLU A 184 -10.15 19.03 -9.44
N GLY A 185 -11.39 18.78 -9.84
CA GLY A 185 -12.09 19.64 -10.80
C GLY A 185 -12.25 21.06 -10.28
N ARG A 186 -12.60 21.25 -9.00
CA ARG A 186 -12.70 22.59 -8.41
C ARG A 186 -11.33 23.23 -8.19
N ALA A 187 -10.32 22.47 -7.80
CA ALA A 187 -8.94 22.96 -7.73
C ALA A 187 -8.44 23.42 -9.11
N TYR A 188 -8.75 22.67 -10.16
CA TYR A 188 -8.48 23.01 -11.55
C TYR A 188 -9.20 24.30 -11.97
N ASP A 189 -10.50 24.45 -11.67
CA ASP A 189 -11.26 25.65 -12.02
C ASP A 189 -10.65 26.91 -11.38
N HIS A 190 -10.35 26.87 -10.07
CA HIS A 190 -9.69 27.95 -9.35
C HIS A 190 -8.29 28.26 -9.91
N GLY A 191 -7.52 27.22 -10.24
CA GLY A 191 -6.21 27.34 -10.87
C GLY A 191 -6.30 28.04 -12.23
N MET A 192 -7.28 27.66 -13.06
CA MET A 192 -7.52 28.26 -14.37
C MET A 192 -7.99 29.71 -14.28
N GLU A 193 -8.85 30.06 -13.32
CA GLU A 193 -9.24 31.45 -13.07
C GLU A 193 -8.04 32.32 -12.66
N ASN A 194 -7.18 31.80 -11.79
CA ASN A 194 -5.94 32.49 -11.42
C ASN A 194 -4.99 32.67 -12.60
N LEU A 195 -4.80 31.64 -13.41
CA LEU A 195 -3.99 31.70 -14.63
C LEU A 195 -4.57 32.73 -15.62
N LYS A 196 -5.89 32.76 -15.79
CA LYS A 196 -6.59 33.77 -16.59
C LYS A 196 -6.34 35.19 -16.09
N SER A 197 -6.42 35.40 -14.77
CA SER A 197 -6.12 36.70 -14.15
C SER A 197 -4.66 37.14 -14.36
N MET A 198 -3.77 36.18 -14.57
CA MET A 198 -2.36 36.39 -14.89
C MET A 198 -2.11 36.57 -16.39
N GLY A 199 -3.14 36.49 -17.25
CA GLY A 199 -3.03 36.67 -18.70
C GLY A 199 -2.79 35.40 -19.51
N PHE A 200 -2.85 34.20 -18.90
CA PHE A 200 -2.65 32.94 -19.63
C PHE A 200 -3.87 32.54 -20.49
N PRO A 201 -3.66 31.91 -21.66
CA PRO A 201 -4.72 31.52 -22.59
C PRO A 201 -5.42 30.22 -22.16
N VAL A 202 -6.32 30.32 -21.18
CA VAL A 202 -7.01 29.13 -20.61
C VAL A 202 -8.39 28.85 -21.23
N ASP A 203 -8.91 29.75 -22.06
CA ASP A 203 -10.28 29.65 -22.59
C ASP A 203 -10.47 28.39 -23.44
N GLY A 204 -11.51 27.60 -23.13
CA GLY A 204 -11.83 26.35 -23.83
C GLY A 204 -11.13 25.10 -23.30
N LEU A 205 -10.21 25.24 -22.33
CA LEU A 205 -9.64 24.09 -21.61
C LEU A 205 -10.66 23.52 -20.61
N LYS A 206 -10.61 22.20 -20.40
CA LYS A 206 -11.49 21.49 -19.48
C LYS A 206 -10.70 20.46 -18.69
N PHE A 207 -11.09 20.22 -17.45
CA PHE A 207 -10.50 19.17 -16.63
C PHE A 207 -10.82 17.79 -17.22
N ASP A 208 -9.78 16.98 -17.47
CA ASP A 208 -9.88 15.56 -17.79
C ASP A 208 -8.96 14.78 -16.84
N PRO A 209 -9.49 14.11 -15.80
CA PRO A 209 -8.65 13.37 -14.86
C PRO A 209 -7.97 12.17 -15.51
N ASN A 210 -8.46 11.65 -16.65
CA ASN A 210 -7.89 10.46 -17.29
C ASN A 210 -6.59 10.76 -18.06
N LEU A 211 -6.25 12.04 -18.20
CA LEU A 211 -5.02 12.49 -18.82
C LEU A 211 -3.79 12.14 -17.97
N VAL A 212 -3.97 12.01 -16.66
CA VAL A 212 -2.92 11.75 -15.67
C VAL A 212 -3.29 10.52 -14.86
N ILE A 213 -2.31 9.72 -14.49
CA ILE A 213 -2.45 8.75 -13.39
C ILE A 213 -1.40 9.05 -12.34
N ARG A 214 -1.63 8.59 -11.12
CA ARG A 214 -0.65 8.66 -10.05
C ARG A 214 0.65 7.94 -10.43
N GLY A 215 1.79 8.46 -9.98
CA GLY A 215 3.09 7.84 -10.23
C GLY A 215 3.72 8.17 -11.59
N LEU A 216 3.14 9.08 -12.35
CA LEU A 216 3.82 9.71 -13.48
C LEU A 216 4.81 10.77 -13.00
N VAL A 217 5.69 11.21 -13.90
CA VAL A 217 6.75 12.18 -13.61
C VAL A 217 6.68 13.30 -14.64
N ILE A 218 6.63 14.55 -14.21
CA ILE A 218 6.75 15.71 -15.11
C ILE A 218 8.24 15.96 -15.40
N ASP A 219 8.57 16.11 -16.68
CA ASP A 219 9.86 16.61 -17.18
C ASP A 219 9.73 18.11 -17.47
N LYS A 220 10.16 18.94 -16.51
CA LYS A 220 10.04 20.40 -16.59
C LYS A 220 10.97 21.02 -17.65
N GLU A 221 11.98 20.28 -18.13
CA GLU A 221 12.87 20.74 -19.21
C GLU A 221 12.25 20.55 -20.60
N ARG A 222 11.38 19.53 -20.76
CA ARG A 222 10.84 19.14 -22.07
C ARG A 222 9.34 19.32 -22.22
N GLY A 223 8.63 19.79 -21.18
CA GLY A 223 7.17 19.93 -21.22
C GLY A 223 6.47 18.58 -21.37
N ASN A 224 7.05 17.51 -20.81
CA ASN A 224 6.54 16.16 -20.96
C ASN A 224 6.02 15.59 -19.65
N LEU A 225 5.03 14.71 -19.74
CA LEU A 225 4.65 13.79 -18.68
C LEU A 225 5.16 12.40 -19.07
N VAL A 226 5.85 11.71 -18.16
CA VAL A 226 6.50 10.43 -18.46
C VAL A 226 6.11 9.33 -17.48
N LYS A 227 6.05 8.11 -18.01
CA LYS A 227 5.90 6.87 -17.24
C LYS A 227 7.17 6.06 -17.34
N ALA A 228 7.87 5.92 -16.21
CA ALA A 228 9.12 5.18 -16.11
C ALA A 228 8.94 3.81 -15.45
N ASP A 229 9.84 2.88 -15.77
CA ASP A 229 9.99 1.62 -15.05
C ASP A 229 10.73 1.79 -13.72
N ARG A 230 10.84 0.70 -12.96
CA ARG A 230 11.58 0.66 -11.70
C ARG A 230 13.04 1.10 -11.82
N PHE A 231 13.66 1.07 -12.99
CA PHE A 231 15.06 1.50 -13.17
C PHE A 231 15.17 2.95 -13.65
N GLY A 232 14.05 3.62 -13.92
CA GLY A 232 14.00 5.00 -14.39
C GLY A 232 13.96 5.13 -15.92
N TYR A 233 13.88 4.03 -16.68
CA TYR A 233 13.72 4.12 -18.13
C TYR A 233 12.31 4.53 -18.49
N VAL A 234 12.18 5.58 -19.29
CA VAL A 234 10.89 6.05 -19.81
C VAL A 234 10.33 5.03 -20.80
N LYS A 235 9.12 4.52 -20.52
CA LYS A 235 8.41 3.55 -21.37
C LYS A 235 7.29 4.19 -22.18
N ARG A 236 6.63 5.21 -21.62
CA ARG A 236 5.61 6.04 -22.30
C ARG A 236 5.84 7.49 -21.94
N ALA A 237 5.58 8.39 -22.87
CA ALA A 237 5.63 9.83 -22.62
C ALA A 237 4.53 10.56 -23.40
N MET A 238 4.16 11.72 -22.91
CA MET A 238 3.18 12.62 -23.49
C MET A 238 3.77 14.03 -23.49
N HIS A 239 3.72 14.71 -24.63
CA HIS A 239 4.10 16.12 -24.75
C HIS A 239 2.84 16.95 -24.86
N GLY A 240 2.67 17.91 -23.96
CA GLY A 240 1.37 18.54 -23.73
C GLY A 240 0.29 17.47 -23.53
N THR A 241 -0.75 17.43 -24.36
CA THR A 241 -1.81 16.40 -24.28
C THR A 241 -1.68 15.26 -25.30
N LYS A 242 -0.57 15.21 -26.05
CA LYS A 242 -0.33 14.25 -27.15
C LYS A 242 0.68 13.18 -26.76
N MET A 243 0.28 11.91 -26.88
CA MET A 243 1.18 10.77 -26.63
C MET A 243 2.32 10.75 -27.66
N LEU A 244 3.55 10.56 -27.19
CA LEU A 244 4.71 10.37 -28.04
C LEU A 244 4.78 8.93 -28.55
N SER A 245 5.22 8.77 -29.81
CA SER A 245 5.48 7.43 -30.37
C SER A 245 6.68 6.77 -29.69
N THR A 246 6.76 5.44 -29.72
CA THR A 246 7.90 4.68 -29.18
C THR A 246 9.24 5.17 -29.73
N ARG A 247 9.27 5.56 -31.00
CA ARG A 247 10.45 6.15 -31.64
C ARG A 247 10.82 7.51 -31.03
N ALA A 248 9.85 8.42 -30.89
CA ALA A 248 10.08 9.73 -30.29
C ALA A 248 10.51 9.63 -28.82
N VAL A 249 9.96 8.67 -28.07
CA VAL A 249 10.41 8.35 -26.70
C VAL A 249 11.86 7.89 -26.71
N SER A 250 12.24 6.96 -27.59
CA SER A 250 13.62 6.46 -27.68
C SER A 250 14.61 7.55 -28.09
N GLU A 251 14.23 8.43 -29.01
CA GLU A 251 15.06 9.57 -29.46
C GLU A 251 15.22 10.61 -28.34
N SER A 252 14.17 10.84 -27.55
CA SER A 252 14.17 11.83 -26.47
C SER A 252 14.85 11.35 -25.19
N TYR A 253 14.62 10.09 -24.82
CA TYR A 253 14.93 9.53 -23.50
C TYR A 253 15.83 8.29 -23.53
N GLY A 254 16.32 7.84 -24.68
CA GLY A 254 17.09 6.59 -24.79
C GLY A 254 18.37 6.52 -23.93
N ARG A 255 18.90 7.67 -23.49
CA ARG A 255 20.05 7.77 -22.57
C ARG A 255 19.75 8.57 -21.30
N GLU A 256 18.51 9.03 -21.14
CA GLU A 256 18.09 9.84 -20.00
C GLU A 256 17.23 8.99 -19.07
N LEU A 257 17.62 8.91 -17.82
CA LEU A 257 16.87 8.22 -16.79
C LEU A 257 16.14 9.23 -15.93
N VAL A 258 14.92 8.88 -15.53
CA VAL A 258 14.24 9.58 -14.45
C VAL A 258 15.06 9.42 -13.18
N ASP A 259 15.51 10.54 -12.63
CA ASP A 259 16.22 10.61 -11.35
C ASP A 259 15.52 11.61 -10.43
N LEU A 260 14.68 11.09 -9.53
CA LEU A 260 13.89 11.91 -8.61
C LEU A 260 14.73 12.76 -7.65
N ARG A 261 16.05 12.53 -7.55
CA ARG A 261 16.95 13.42 -6.79
C ARG A 261 17.18 14.75 -7.49
N LYS A 262 16.92 14.83 -8.79
CA LYS A 262 17.05 16.06 -9.60
C LYS A 262 15.69 16.77 -9.69
N GLU A 263 15.21 17.25 -8.54
CA GLU A 263 13.93 17.96 -8.41
C GLU A 263 13.84 19.23 -9.28
N SER A 264 14.97 19.79 -9.72
CA SER A 264 14.98 20.91 -10.67
C SER A 264 14.32 20.56 -12.01
N ARG A 265 14.40 19.29 -12.42
CA ARG A 265 13.85 18.79 -13.69
C ARG A 265 12.64 17.90 -13.48
N TRP A 266 12.77 16.89 -12.61
CA TRP A 266 11.79 15.84 -12.46
C TRP A 266 10.87 16.14 -11.29
N GLU A 267 9.56 16.21 -11.57
CA GLU A 267 8.53 16.28 -10.54
C GLU A 267 7.77 14.96 -10.49
N PHE A 268 7.70 14.31 -9.33
CA PHE A 268 6.98 13.04 -9.20
C PHE A 268 5.57 13.25 -8.67
N LEU A 269 4.57 12.77 -9.41
CA LEU A 269 3.16 12.88 -9.03
C LEU A 269 2.82 11.83 -7.98
N ASN A 270 3.04 12.21 -6.72
CA ASN A 270 2.93 11.32 -5.56
C ASN A 270 1.50 11.16 -5.04
N THR A 271 0.61 12.13 -5.26
CA THR A 271 -0.72 12.19 -4.66
C THR A 271 -1.79 12.53 -5.70
N LEU A 272 -3.05 12.33 -5.31
CA LEU A 272 -4.19 12.74 -6.11
C LEU A 272 -4.31 14.27 -6.22
N PHE A 273 -3.76 15.02 -5.26
CA PHE A 273 -3.69 16.49 -5.30
C PHE A 273 -2.88 17.05 -6.47
N SER A 274 -1.98 16.24 -7.06
CA SER A 274 -1.16 16.68 -8.19
C SER A 274 -1.85 16.48 -9.54
N VAL A 275 -3.06 15.90 -9.58
CA VAL A 275 -3.77 15.62 -10.84
C VAL A 275 -4.18 16.93 -11.52
N SER A 276 -4.81 17.85 -10.80
CA SER A 276 -5.20 19.16 -11.35
C SER A 276 -4.00 19.95 -11.87
N GLU A 277 -2.89 20.01 -11.12
CA GLU A 277 -1.64 20.65 -11.53
C GLU A 277 -1.08 20.08 -12.83
N ALA A 278 -0.94 18.75 -12.90
CA ALA A 278 -0.40 18.08 -14.07
C ALA A 278 -1.29 18.26 -15.31
N VAL A 279 -2.61 18.21 -15.15
CA VAL A 279 -3.56 18.46 -16.26
C VAL A 279 -3.43 19.90 -16.76
N MET A 280 -3.43 20.90 -15.88
CA MET A 280 -3.25 22.30 -16.26
C MET A 280 -1.92 22.52 -16.98
N TYR A 281 -0.84 21.97 -16.43
CA TYR A 281 0.49 22.10 -17.00
C TYR A 281 0.57 21.51 -18.41
N MET A 282 0.08 20.28 -18.61
CA MET A 282 0.06 19.63 -19.93
C MET A 282 -0.78 20.38 -20.96
N GLN A 283 -1.92 20.94 -20.57
CA GLN A 283 -2.74 21.74 -21.48
C GLN A 283 -2.09 23.07 -21.83
N LEU A 284 -1.39 23.71 -20.90
CA LEU A 284 -0.67 24.94 -21.18
C LEU A 284 0.60 24.72 -21.98
N VAL A 285 1.24 23.55 -21.90
CA VAL A 285 2.32 23.19 -22.83
C VAL A 285 1.80 23.22 -24.27
N ASP A 286 0.62 22.66 -24.54
CA ASP A 286 0.01 22.73 -25.88
C ASP A 286 -0.21 24.19 -26.35
N ARG A 287 -0.59 25.09 -25.44
CA ARG A 287 -0.78 26.53 -25.73
C ARG A 287 0.53 27.25 -26.01
N LEU A 288 1.57 26.91 -25.23
CA LEU A 288 2.90 27.46 -25.42
C LEU A 288 3.45 27.07 -26.80
N ASP A 289 3.31 25.80 -27.19
CA ASP A 289 3.79 25.31 -28.49
C ASP A 289 2.99 25.88 -29.67
N GLN A 290 1.72 26.23 -29.46
CA GLN A 290 0.87 26.89 -30.46
C GLN A 290 1.20 28.39 -30.63
N GLY A 291 2.00 28.97 -29.73
CA GLY A 291 2.29 30.41 -29.72
C GLY A 291 1.14 31.25 -29.15
N ASP A 292 0.20 30.64 -28.43
CA ASP A 292 -0.95 31.33 -27.82
C ASP A 292 -0.56 32.14 -26.57
N VAL A 293 0.57 31.81 -25.95
CA VAL A 293 1.04 32.46 -24.71
C VAL A 293 1.56 33.87 -25.04
N PRO A 294 0.95 34.94 -24.48
CA PRO A 294 1.34 36.31 -24.82
C PRO A 294 2.79 36.63 -24.45
N VAL A 295 3.49 37.37 -25.32
CA VAL A 295 4.90 37.74 -25.14
C VAL A 295 5.09 38.64 -23.91
N GLU A 296 4.05 39.35 -23.49
CA GLU A 296 4.02 40.22 -22.31
C GLU A 296 4.22 39.46 -21.00
N LEU A 297 3.97 38.15 -20.98
CA LEU A 297 4.26 37.28 -19.84
C LEU A 297 5.76 36.93 -19.72
N GLY A 298 6.56 37.36 -20.70
CA GLY A 298 7.99 37.09 -20.81
C GLY A 298 8.31 35.82 -21.60
N PRO A 299 9.60 35.58 -21.93
CA PRO A 299 10.02 34.33 -22.56
C PRO A 299 9.81 33.17 -21.57
N LEU A 300 8.69 32.46 -21.72
CA LEU A 300 8.36 31.30 -20.93
C LEU A 300 8.91 30.04 -21.59
N ASP A 301 9.80 29.35 -20.90
CA ASP A 301 10.11 27.95 -21.17
C ASP A 301 9.16 27.03 -20.38
N TYR A 302 9.26 25.71 -20.62
CA TYR A 302 8.42 24.73 -19.95
C TYR A 302 8.58 24.73 -18.42
N TYR A 303 9.76 25.11 -17.90
CA TYR A 303 10.02 25.21 -16.47
C TYR A 303 9.37 26.45 -15.86
N GLY A 304 9.46 27.60 -16.53
CA GLY A 304 8.77 28.83 -16.15
C GLY A 304 7.25 28.66 -16.20
N LEU A 305 6.75 27.92 -17.19
CA LEU A 305 5.34 27.57 -17.27
C LEU A 305 4.89 26.71 -16.08
N TYR A 306 5.67 25.69 -15.72
CA TYR A 306 5.40 24.86 -14.55
C TYR A 306 5.30 25.73 -13.28
N LYS A 307 6.26 26.63 -13.06
CA LYS A 307 6.24 27.57 -11.92
C LYS A 307 4.99 28.46 -11.90
N ALA A 308 4.52 28.89 -13.06
CA ALA A 308 3.30 29.69 -13.15
C ALA A 308 2.07 28.90 -12.70
N VAL A 309 1.95 27.64 -13.13
CA VAL A 309 0.88 26.72 -12.73
C VAL A 309 0.94 26.42 -11.23
N SER A 310 2.10 26.01 -10.70
CA SER A 310 2.25 25.73 -9.26
C SER A 310 1.90 26.96 -8.42
N ARG A 311 2.29 28.17 -8.86
CA ARG A 311 1.95 29.41 -8.16
C ARG A 311 0.45 29.74 -8.24
N ALA A 312 -0.23 29.38 -9.32
CA ALA A 312 -1.67 29.61 -9.46
C ALA A 312 -2.49 28.72 -8.49
N LEU A 313 -2.01 27.49 -8.22
CA LEU A 313 -2.60 26.60 -7.22
C LEU A 313 -2.23 26.96 -5.78
N PHE A 314 -0.98 27.36 -5.54
CA PHE A 314 -0.47 27.62 -4.19
C PHE A 314 -0.84 28.99 -3.60
N ARG A 315 -1.65 29.80 -4.29
CA ARG A 315 -2.20 31.00 -3.66
C ARG A 315 -3.04 30.55 -2.47
N ALA A 316 -2.67 30.95 -1.26
CA ALA A 316 -3.38 30.63 0.00
C ALA A 316 -4.90 30.89 -0.04
N HIS A 317 -5.34 31.74 -0.98
CA HIS A 317 -6.76 31.97 -1.26
C HIS A 317 -7.45 30.74 -1.89
N VAL A 318 -6.78 29.99 -2.77
CA VAL A 318 -7.35 28.79 -3.42
C VAL A 318 -7.57 27.69 -2.39
N GLU A 319 -6.57 27.37 -1.57
CA GLU A 319 -6.72 26.31 -0.55
C GLU A 319 -7.79 26.69 0.47
N GLY A 320 -7.82 27.94 0.93
CA GLY A 320 -8.85 28.43 1.85
C GLY A 320 -10.25 28.45 1.24
N GLN A 321 -10.40 28.92 0.00
CA GLN A 321 -11.67 28.93 -0.73
C GLN A 321 -12.16 27.52 -0.97
N LEU A 322 -11.29 26.64 -1.48
CA LEU A 322 -11.59 25.23 -1.72
C LEU A 322 -12.08 24.59 -0.41
N LYS A 323 -11.28 24.65 0.66
CA LYS A 323 -11.68 24.12 1.97
C LYS A 323 -13.01 24.68 2.46
N SER A 324 -13.28 25.98 2.24
CA SER A 324 -14.54 26.59 2.64
C SER A 324 -15.76 26.04 1.87
N GLU A 325 -15.62 25.81 0.57
CA GLU A 325 -16.67 25.24 -0.27
C GLU A 325 -16.94 23.78 0.09
N ILE A 326 -15.90 23.00 0.35
CA ILE A 326 -16.04 21.63 0.82
C ILE A 326 -16.72 21.57 2.17
N MET A 327 -16.33 22.44 3.11
CA MET A 327 -17.00 22.49 4.42
C MET A 327 -18.47 22.88 4.33
N ALA A 328 -18.85 23.67 3.31
CA ALA A 328 -20.24 24.05 3.08
C ALA A 328 -21.09 22.87 2.55
N GLU A 329 -20.53 22.05 1.66
CA GLU A 329 -21.25 20.93 1.02
C GLU A 329 -20.42 19.62 1.02
N PRO A 330 -20.06 19.06 2.18
CA PRO A 330 -19.13 17.93 2.26
C PRO A 330 -19.63 16.67 1.52
N GLU A 331 -20.95 16.48 1.43
CA GLU A 331 -21.62 15.36 0.77
C GLU A 331 -21.30 15.25 -0.72
N ARG A 332 -20.95 16.38 -1.36
CA ARG A 332 -20.56 16.45 -2.77
C ARG A 332 -19.11 16.02 -2.99
N PHE A 333 -18.26 16.19 -1.98
CA PHE A 333 -16.81 16.04 -2.11
C PHE A 333 -16.26 14.80 -1.42
N VAL A 334 -16.87 14.37 -0.32
CA VAL A 334 -16.40 13.25 0.50
C VAL A 334 -17.12 11.96 0.08
N GLU A 335 -16.36 10.91 -0.20
CA GLU A 335 -16.90 9.58 -0.43
C GLU A 335 -17.22 8.92 0.92
N PRO A 336 -18.48 8.50 1.17
CA PRO A 336 -18.83 7.86 2.43
C PRO A 336 -18.24 6.45 2.51
N GLU A 337 -17.72 6.10 3.70
CA GLU A 337 -17.14 4.79 3.98
C GLU A 337 -17.66 4.25 5.32
N PRO A 338 -18.81 3.55 5.33
CA PRO A 338 -19.48 3.12 6.56
C PRO A 338 -18.66 2.15 7.42
N GLU A 339 -17.75 1.38 6.82
CA GLU A 339 -16.95 0.35 7.50
C GLU A 339 -15.72 0.91 8.21
N LEU A 340 -15.23 2.08 7.79
CA LEU A 340 -14.01 2.68 8.32
C LEU A 340 -14.08 2.96 9.83
N PRO A 341 -15.17 3.54 10.38
CA PRO A 341 -15.22 3.81 11.82
C PRO A 341 -15.21 2.54 12.67
N LEU A 342 -15.79 1.44 12.17
CA LEU A 342 -15.73 0.14 12.85
C LEU A 342 -14.31 -0.44 12.83
N ALA A 343 -13.60 -0.35 11.70
CA ALA A 343 -12.20 -0.80 11.61
C ALA A 343 -11.29 -0.10 12.65
N LEU A 344 -11.47 1.21 12.85
CA LEU A 344 -10.73 1.95 13.89
C LEU A 344 -11.21 1.60 15.29
N LEU A 345 -12.51 1.36 15.49
CA LEU A 345 -13.03 0.95 16.78
C LEU A 345 -12.44 -0.41 17.21
N ASP A 346 -12.38 -1.39 16.31
CA ASP A 346 -11.77 -2.70 16.57
C ASP A 346 -10.30 -2.57 17.01
N GLN A 347 -9.53 -1.70 16.34
CA GLN A 347 -8.14 -1.44 16.73
C GLN A 347 -8.02 -0.81 18.12
N LYS A 348 -8.88 0.18 18.41
CA LYS A 348 -8.90 0.84 19.71
C LYS A 348 -9.29 -0.13 20.81
N GLU A 349 -10.33 -0.95 20.60
CA GLU A 349 -10.81 -1.95 21.55
C GLU A 349 -9.80 -3.07 21.77
N ALA A 350 -8.99 -3.39 20.75
CA ALA A 350 -7.81 -4.25 20.86
C ALA A 350 -6.63 -3.61 21.64
N GLY A 351 -6.79 -2.39 22.16
CA GLY A 351 -5.81 -1.70 23.00
C GLY A 351 -4.73 -0.95 22.21
N LYS A 352 -4.88 -0.77 20.90
CA LYS A 352 -3.97 0.06 20.09
C LYS A 352 -4.23 1.52 20.39
N LYS A 353 -3.16 2.31 20.57
CA LYS A 353 -3.29 3.78 20.68
C LYS A 353 -3.49 4.38 19.31
N LEU A 354 -4.56 5.13 19.10
CA LEU A 354 -4.86 5.73 17.79
C LEU A 354 -4.49 7.21 17.76
N LEU A 355 -3.74 7.61 16.73
CA LEU A 355 -3.28 8.98 16.54
C LEU A 355 -3.80 9.51 15.19
N LEU A 356 -4.27 10.76 15.17
CA LEU A 356 -4.54 11.49 13.93
C LEU A 356 -3.46 12.54 13.73
N ILE A 357 -2.75 12.53 12.60
CA ILE A 357 -1.65 13.45 12.28
C ILE A 357 -1.87 14.03 10.89
N THR A 358 -2.40 15.25 10.82
CA THR A 358 -2.81 15.89 9.56
C THR A 358 -2.17 17.26 9.37
N ASN A 359 -1.93 17.63 8.11
CA ASN A 359 -1.51 18.98 7.74
C ASN A 359 -2.66 20.00 7.77
N SER A 360 -3.91 19.54 7.74
CA SER A 360 -5.10 20.39 7.83
C SER A 360 -5.24 21.06 9.20
N ASP A 361 -5.90 22.23 9.24
CA ASP A 361 -6.21 22.93 10.49
C ASP A 361 -7.40 22.29 11.22
N TYR A 362 -7.58 22.67 12.49
CA TYR A 362 -8.61 22.06 13.34
C TYR A 362 -10.04 22.27 12.85
N HIS A 363 -10.39 23.43 12.31
CA HIS A 363 -11.77 23.71 11.88
C HIS A 363 -12.17 22.81 10.73
N TYR A 364 -11.29 22.71 9.74
CA TYR A 364 -11.46 21.81 8.61
C TYR A 364 -11.51 20.35 9.07
N THR A 365 -10.52 19.91 9.86
CA THR A 365 -10.46 18.53 10.38
C THR A 365 -11.71 18.15 11.16
N ASN A 366 -12.17 19.00 12.07
CA ASN A 366 -13.35 18.70 12.89
C ASN A 366 -14.61 18.54 12.04
N LYS A 367 -14.81 19.41 11.03
CA LYS A 367 -15.97 19.34 10.13
C LYS A 367 -15.95 18.08 9.28
N MET A 368 -14.80 17.75 8.67
CA MET A 368 -14.66 16.57 7.79
C MET A 368 -14.78 15.27 8.58
N MET A 369 -14.07 15.14 9.70
CA MET A 369 -14.13 13.94 10.54
C MET A 369 -15.53 13.74 11.12
N HIS A 370 -16.21 14.80 11.56
CA HIS A 370 -17.61 14.70 12.01
C HIS A 370 -18.51 14.18 10.89
N HIS A 371 -18.34 14.66 9.65
CA HIS A 371 -19.14 14.21 8.50
C HIS A 371 -18.86 12.75 8.12
N ALA A 372 -17.58 12.35 8.12
CA ALA A 372 -17.15 11.02 7.69
C ALA A 372 -17.43 9.93 8.75
N PHE A 373 -17.30 10.23 10.04
CA PHE A 373 -17.32 9.22 11.11
C PHE A 373 -18.61 9.17 11.93
N ASN A 374 -19.08 10.30 12.47
CA ASN A 374 -20.05 10.30 13.59
C ASN A 374 -21.34 9.55 13.29
N ARG A 375 -21.84 9.58 12.04
CA ARG A 375 -23.09 8.90 11.67
C ARG A 375 -22.99 7.37 11.68
N PHE A 376 -21.78 6.82 11.66
CA PHE A 376 -21.53 5.38 11.65
C PHE A 376 -20.95 4.87 12.98
N LEU A 377 -20.71 5.76 13.94
CA LEU A 377 -20.22 5.38 15.27
C LEU A 377 -21.38 5.02 16.21
N PRO A 378 -21.20 4.02 17.09
CA PRO A 378 -22.24 3.60 18.04
C PRO A 378 -22.36 4.57 19.23
N ASN A 379 -23.43 4.43 20.01
CA ASN A 379 -23.57 5.02 21.34
C ASN A 379 -23.39 6.56 21.44
N ASN A 380 -23.74 7.30 20.38
CA ASN A 380 -23.51 8.76 20.28
C ASN A 380 -22.03 9.17 20.40
N MET A 381 -21.10 8.23 20.13
CA MET A 381 -19.68 8.50 20.12
C MET A 381 -19.32 9.48 19.00
N GLY A 382 -18.43 10.42 19.30
CA GLY A 382 -17.85 11.31 18.31
C GLY A 382 -16.51 10.78 17.79
N TRP A 383 -16.10 11.24 16.61
CA TRP A 383 -14.82 10.85 16.01
C TRP A 383 -13.62 11.11 16.95
N ARG A 384 -13.66 12.16 17.78
CA ARG A 384 -12.60 12.49 18.74
C ARG A 384 -12.41 11.39 19.77
N ASP A 385 -13.46 10.66 20.11
CA ASP A 385 -13.37 9.58 21.09
C ASP A 385 -12.55 8.42 20.54
N LEU A 386 -12.42 8.23 19.23
CA LEU A 386 -11.60 7.16 18.65
C LEU A 386 -10.09 7.36 18.89
N PHE A 387 -9.63 8.62 19.00
CA PHE A 387 -8.21 8.94 18.97
C PHE A 387 -7.66 9.31 20.35
N ASP A 388 -6.58 8.65 20.76
CA ASP A 388 -5.77 9.02 21.92
C ASP A 388 -5.05 10.34 21.73
N MET A 389 -4.78 10.74 20.49
CA MET A 389 -4.08 11.98 20.19
C MET A 389 -4.49 12.52 18.82
N VAL A 390 -4.78 13.81 18.74
CA VAL A 390 -5.00 14.49 17.46
C VAL A 390 -3.99 15.62 17.32
N ILE A 391 -3.25 15.61 16.22
CA ILE A 391 -2.26 16.61 15.83
C ILE A 391 -2.69 17.19 14.49
N VAL A 392 -3.13 18.44 14.50
CA VAL A 392 -3.46 19.23 13.31
C VAL A 392 -2.27 20.10 12.90
N SER A 393 -2.30 20.64 11.68
CA SER A 393 -1.25 21.52 11.17
C SER A 393 0.17 20.96 11.39
N ALA A 394 0.36 19.66 11.20
CA ALA A 394 1.58 18.94 11.53
C ALA A 394 2.80 19.38 10.70
N ARG A 395 2.58 19.94 9.50
CA ARG A 395 3.63 20.35 8.54
C ARG A 395 4.52 19.18 8.08
N LYS A 396 3.93 18.02 7.80
CA LYS A 396 4.63 16.91 7.14
C LYS A 396 5.19 17.41 5.80
N PRO A 397 6.46 17.10 5.46
CA PRO A 397 7.34 16.11 6.09
C PRO A 397 8.13 16.60 7.32
N GLU A 398 8.16 17.91 7.61
CA GLU A 398 8.98 18.50 8.67
C GLU A 398 8.67 17.88 10.05
N PHE A 399 7.41 17.50 10.29
CA PHE A 399 6.96 16.76 11.46
C PHE A 399 7.84 15.54 11.82
N PHE A 400 8.32 14.80 10.81
CA PHE A 400 9.13 13.59 10.99
C PHE A 400 10.64 13.90 11.07
N GLN A 401 11.06 15.05 10.55
CA GLN A 401 12.48 15.39 10.36
C GLN A 401 13.01 16.34 11.43
N MET A 402 12.17 17.26 11.90
CA MET A 402 12.55 18.43 12.68
C MET A 402 11.80 18.48 14.00
N SER A 403 12.40 19.13 14.99
CA SER A 403 11.77 19.37 16.30
C SER A 403 11.06 20.72 16.28
N HIS A 404 9.75 20.72 16.03
CA HIS A 404 8.93 21.93 16.13
C HIS A 404 8.20 22.03 17.47
N PRO A 405 7.89 23.26 17.95
CA PRO A 405 7.06 23.45 19.13
C PRO A 405 5.67 22.84 18.94
N LEU A 406 5.13 22.29 20.03
CA LEU A 406 3.77 21.77 20.09
C LEU A 406 2.88 22.78 20.82
N TYR A 407 1.67 22.96 20.32
CA TYR A 407 0.65 23.77 20.97
C TYR A 407 -0.58 22.91 21.26
N GLU A 408 -1.20 23.08 22.42
CA GLU A 408 -2.49 22.47 22.74
C GLU A 408 -3.62 23.41 22.31
N VAL A 409 -4.60 22.88 21.58
CA VAL A 409 -5.82 23.60 21.22
C VAL A 409 -6.78 23.49 22.39
N VAL A 410 -7.03 24.61 23.06
CA VAL A 410 -7.75 24.65 24.35
C VAL A 410 -9.22 25.03 24.23
N THR A 411 -9.64 25.56 23.10
CA THR A 411 -11.01 26.03 22.88
C THR A 411 -11.56 25.56 21.54
N GLY A 412 -12.89 25.48 21.43
CA GLY A 412 -13.57 25.06 20.20
C GLY A 412 -13.39 26.04 19.03
N ASP A 413 -13.06 27.30 19.28
CA ASP A 413 -12.71 28.31 18.28
C ASP A 413 -11.23 28.26 17.83
N GLY A 414 -10.41 27.40 18.46
CA GLY A 414 -9.04 27.11 18.01
C GLY A 414 -7.94 27.90 18.72
N LEU A 415 -8.19 28.48 19.89
CA LEU A 415 -7.12 29.12 20.67
C LEU A 415 -6.10 28.08 21.14
N MET A 416 -4.84 28.48 21.12
CA MET A 416 -3.70 27.61 21.35
C MET A 416 -2.86 28.10 22.52
N ARG A 417 -2.34 27.16 23.33
CA ARG A 417 -1.30 27.44 24.33
C ARG A 417 -0.07 26.56 24.09
N PRO A 418 1.15 27.03 24.38
CA PRO A 418 2.34 26.20 24.30
C PRO A 418 2.21 24.95 25.17
N CYS A 419 2.59 23.80 24.62
CA CYS A 419 2.49 22.50 25.26
C CYS A 419 3.84 21.76 25.18
N PHE A 420 4.29 21.22 26.31
CA PHE A 420 5.57 20.49 26.39
C PHE A 420 5.39 19.01 26.72
N LYS A 421 4.16 18.58 27.02
CA LYS A 421 3.83 17.20 27.35
C LYS A 421 2.47 16.83 26.80
N VAL A 422 2.43 15.73 26.06
CA VAL A 422 1.20 15.25 25.43
C VAL A 422 0.44 14.35 26.40
N HIS A 423 -0.89 14.44 26.36
CA HIS A 423 -1.81 13.65 27.17
C HIS A 423 -2.78 12.89 26.25
N SER A 424 -3.24 11.72 26.69
CA SER A 424 -4.28 10.97 25.96
C SER A 424 -5.59 11.77 25.92
N GLY A 425 -6.28 11.72 24.78
CA GLY A 425 -7.46 12.54 24.43
C GLY A 425 -7.13 13.96 23.96
N GLY A 426 -5.86 14.36 23.95
CA GLY A 426 -5.45 15.72 23.65
C GLY A 426 -5.65 16.13 22.18
N LEU A 427 -5.73 17.44 21.97
CA LEU A 427 -5.76 18.08 20.64
C LEU A 427 -4.61 19.07 20.55
N TYR A 428 -3.80 18.91 19.53
CA TYR A 428 -2.57 19.65 19.38
C TYR A 428 -2.39 20.20 17.97
N SER A 429 -1.55 21.22 17.84
CA SER A 429 -1.16 21.82 16.58
C SER A 429 0.37 21.86 16.46
N GLY A 430 0.89 21.44 15.31
CA GLY A 430 2.33 21.38 15.04
C GLY A 430 3.03 20.21 15.74
N GLY A 431 4.14 20.48 16.43
CA GLY A 431 4.94 19.46 17.10
C GLY A 431 5.81 18.61 16.18
N SER A 432 6.30 17.49 16.71
CA SER A 432 7.12 16.55 15.96
C SER A 432 6.90 15.11 16.42
N ALA A 433 7.26 14.16 15.56
CA ALA A 433 7.12 12.74 15.85
C ALA A 433 7.96 12.28 17.07
N GLN A 434 9.12 12.91 17.32
CA GLN A 434 9.92 12.60 18.52
C GLN A 434 9.18 12.97 19.82
N ILE A 435 8.35 14.03 19.80
CA ILE A 435 7.51 14.39 20.95
C ILE A 435 6.44 13.32 21.17
N VAL A 436 5.87 12.76 20.09
CA VAL A 436 4.88 11.67 20.15
C VAL A 436 5.49 10.42 20.77
N GLU A 437 6.62 9.93 20.22
CA GLU A 437 7.34 8.76 20.75
C GLU A 437 7.65 8.91 22.24
N LYS A 438 8.27 10.04 22.62
CA LYS A 438 8.64 10.32 24.01
C LYS A 438 7.44 10.40 24.94
N SER A 439 6.32 10.93 24.47
CA SER A 439 5.11 11.09 25.29
C SER A 439 4.36 9.78 25.46
N LEU A 440 4.39 8.91 24.44
CA LEU A 440 3.75 7.60 24.49
C LEU A 440 4.62 6.54 25.16
N GLY A 441 5.94 6.77 25.24
CA GLY A 441 6.90 5.83 25.81
C GLY A 441 7.09 4.58 24.96
N ILE A 442 7.00 4.74 23.63
CA ILE A 442 7.08 3.65 22.65
C ILE A 442 8.20 3.92 21.65
N HIS A 443 8.79 2.84 21.14
CA HIS A 443 9.80 2.93 20.08
C HIS A 443 9.15 3.01 18.70
N GLY A 444 9.89 3.54 17.72
CA GLY A 444 9.38 3.75 16.37
C GLY A 444 8.88 2.47 15.68
N ASP A 445 9.52 1.32 15.92
CA ASP A 445 9.12 0.03 15.36
C ASP A 445 7.82 -0.54 15.93
N GLU A 446 7.32 0.04 17.04
CA GLU A 446 5.99 -0.23 17.62
C GLU A 446 4.91 0.73 17.07
N ILE A 447 5.27 1.66 16.18
CA ILE A 447 4.34 2.61 15.56
C ILE A 447 4.12 2.25 14.11
N LEU A 448 2.86 2.04 13.73
CA LEU A 448 2.44 1.97 12.33
C LEU A 448 1.88 3.32 11.91
N TYR A 449 2.45 3.95 10.88
CA TYR A 449 1.89 5.15 10.29
C TYR A 449 1.28 4.87 8.92
N VAL A 450 0.03 5.26 8.78
CA VAL A 450 -0.82 5.02 7.61
C VAL A 450 -1.08 6.35 6.93
N GLY A 451 -0.72 6.46 5.66
CA GLY A 451 -0.93 7.67 4.87
C GLY A 451 -1.08 7.36 3.39
N ASP A 452 -1.47 8.34 2.60
CA ASP A 452 -1.55 8.22 1.15
C ASP A 452 -0.28 8.76 0.50
N HIS A 453 0.45 9.73 1.07
CA HIS A 453 1.58 10.35 0.38
C HIS A 453 2.90 9.59 0.60
N ILE A 454 3.43 8.96 -0.46
CA ILE A 454 4.68 8.16 -0.41
C ILE A 454 5.85 8.91 0.23
N PHE A 455 6.13 10.15 -0.21
CA PHE A 455 7.24 10.91 0.34
C PHE A 455 6.95 11.43 1.75
N THR A 456 5.95 12.29 1.93
CA THR A 456 5.74 13.01 3.19
C THR A 456 5.30 12.13 4.34
N ASP A 457 4.56 11.04 4.07
CA ASP A 457 4.04 10.15 5.10
C ASP A 457 4.91 8.92 5.30
N VAL A 458 5.28 8.23 4.22
CA VAL A 458 5.86 6.88 4.31
C VAL A 458 7.39 6.92 4.28
N SER A 459 8.00 7.69 3.38
CA SER A 459 9.45 7.70 3.24
C SER A 459 10.14 8.35 4.43
N GLN A 460 9.58 9.44 4.97
CA GLN A 460 10.21 10.23 6.01
C GLN A 460 10.10 9.58 7.38
N SER A 461 8.91 9.05 7.72
CA SER A 461 8.67 8.29 8.95
C SER A 461 9.58 7.05 9.02
N LYS A 462 9.73 6.32 7.91
CA LYS A 462 10.60 5.14 7.85
C LYS A 462 12.09 5.49 7.97
N VAL A 463 12.57 6.45 7.18
CA VAL A 463 14.01 6.73 7.10
C VAL A 463 14.54 7.39 8.39
N HIS A 464 13.77 8.29 9.00
CA HIS A 464 14.24 9.08 10.14
C HIS A 464 13.90 8.44 11.49
N LEU A 465 12.78 7.73 11.59
CA LEU A 465 12.24 7.24 12.87
C LEU A 465 12.07 5.73 12.93
N ARG A 466 12.30 5.03 11.80
CA ARG A 466 12.06 3.58 11.66
C ARG A 466 10.63 3.16 11.99
N TRP A 467 9.67 4.07 11.83
CA TRP A 467 8.25 3.72 11.94
C TRP A 467 7.90 2.67 10.91
N ARG A 468 7.00 1.76 11.29
CA ARG A 468 6.33 0.86 10.35
C ARG A 468 5.37 1.68 9.51
N THR A 469 5.16 1.28 8.26
CA THR A 469 4.40 2.12 7.33
C THR A 469 3.39 1.34 6.51
N ALA A 470 2.19 1.92 6.40
CA ALA A 470 1.15 1.48 5.48
C ALA A 470 0.84 2.59 4.48
N LEU A 471 0.68 2.23 3.21
CA LEU A 471 0.36 3.19 2.15
C LEU A 471 -1.05 2.93 1.59
N ILE A 472 -1.86 4.00 1.52
CA ILE A 472 -3.19 3.98 0.92
C ILE A 472 -3.11 4.39 -0.56
N ILE A 473 -3.66 3.53 -1.42
CA ILE A 473 -3.66 3.71 -2.88
C ILE A 473 -5.04 3.33 -3.41
N ARG A 474 -5.95 4.30 -3.42
CA ARG A 474 -7.36 4.11 -3.79
C ARG A 474 -7.53 3.44 -5.15
N GLU A 475 -6.68 3.79 -6.10
CA GLU A 475 -6.71 3.32 -7.49
C GLU A 475 -6.40 1.82 -7.65
N LEU A 476 -5.94 1.13 -6.59
CA LEU A 476 -5.70 -0.31 -6.62
C LEU A 476 -6.96 -1.12 -6.88
N GLU A 477 -8.13 -0.65 -6.46
CA GLU A 477 -9.38 -1.37 -6.72
C GLU A 477 -9.70 -1.41 -8.22
N ASP A 478 -9.56 -0.25 -8.89
CA ASP A 478 -9.75 -0.15 -10.33
C ASP A 478 -8.69 -0.96 -11.10
N GLU A 479 -7.43 -0.91 -10.65
CA GLU A 479 -6.36 -1.72 -11.23
C GLU A 479 -6.62 -3.23 -11.06
N PHE A 480 -7.07 -3.66 -9.88
CA PHE A 480 -7.39 -5.06 -9.59
C PHE A 480 -8.53 -5.56 -10.50
N ASN A 481 -9.59 -4.76 -10.65
CA ASN A 481 -10.70 -5.07 -11.55
C ASN A 481 -10.22 -5.13 -13.01
N ALA A 482 -9.39 -4.18 -13.45
CA ALA A 482 -8.82 -4.17 -14.79
C ALA A 482 -7.90 -5.38 -15.07
N LEU A 483 -7.13 -5.83 -14.07
CA LEU A 483 -6.32 -7.04 -14.14
C LEU A 483 -7.17 -8.30 -14.26
N THR A 484 -8.27 -8.37 -13.51
CA THR A 484 -9.23 -9.46 -13.57
C THR A 484 -9.87 -9.56 -14.96
N CYS A 485 -10.36 -8.45 -15.50
CA CYS A 485 -10.92 -8.38 -16.86
C CYS A 485 -9.90 -8.74 -17.95
N SER A 486 -8.62 -8.43 -17.75
CA SER A 486 -7.57 -8.64 -18.75
C SER A 486 -6.85 -9.98 -18.62
N ARG A 487 -7.29 -10.87 -17.71
CA ARG A 487 -6.56 -12.11 -17.37
C ARG A 487 -6.29 -13.00 -18.58
N ASP A 488 -7.31 -13.26 -19.39
CA ASP A 488 -7.21 -14.16 -20.55
C ASP A 488 -6.37 -13.55 -21.68
N HIS A 489 -6.53 -12.24 -21.90
CA HIS A 489 -5.71 -11.46 -22.84
C HIS A 489 -4.23 -11.57 -22.47
N ARG A 490 -3.91 -11.34 -21.19
CA ARG A 490 -2.53 -11.42 -20.66
C ARG A 490 -1.99 -12.83 -20.73
N ALA A 491 -2.76 -13.85 -20.37
CA ALA A 491 -2.33 -15.24 -20.49
C ALA A 491 -1.95 -15.61 -21.93
N THR A 492 -2.79 -15.20 -22.89
CA THR A 492 -2.53 -15.41 -24.32
C THR A 492 -1.28 -14.65 -24.78
N LEU A 493 -1.11 -13.40 -24.36
CA LEU A 493 0.05 -12.58 -24.69
C LEU A 493 1.35 -13.21 -24.15
N ILE A 494 1.35 -13.66 -22.90
CA ILE A 494 2.49 -14.35 -22.28
C ILE A 494 2.84 -15.62 -23.05
N GLN A 495 1.84 -16.42 -23.43
CA GLN A 495 2.05 -17.63 -24.22
C GLN A 495 2.67 -17.33 -25.58
N LEU A 496 2.20 -16.31 -26.30
CA LEU A 496 2.76 -15.90 -27.58
C LEU A 496 4.21 -15.39 -27.44
N MET A 497 4.50 -14.63 -26.38
CA MET A 497 5.87 -14.18 -26.10
C MET A 497 6.80 -15.34 -25.80
N HIS A 498 6.36 -16.33 -25.02
CA HIS A 498 7.13 -17.54 -24.77
C HIS A 498 7.39 -18.34 -26.06
N GLN A 499 6.37 -18.50 -26.91
CA GLN A 499 6.54 -19.12 -28.23
C GLN A 499 7.57 -18.36 -29.08
N LYS A 500 7.52 -17.02 -29.08
CA LYS A 500 8.49 -16.19 -29.80
C LYS A 500 9.90 -16.37 -29.25
N GLU A 501 10.06 -16.45 -27.93
CA GLU A 501 11.35 -16.70 -27.28
C GLU A 501 11.93 -18.05 -27.68
N VAL A 502 11.14 -19.12 -27.63
CA VAL A 502 11.56 -20.47 -28.06
C VAL A 502 12.00 -20.46 -29.52
N VAL A 503 11.19 -19.90 -30.43
CA VAL A 503 11.51 -19.82 -31.86
C VAL A 503 12.77 -18.98 -32.10
N GLY A 504 12.91 -17.85 -31.40
CA GLY A 504 14.10 -17.00 -31.48
C GLY A 504 15.36 -17.68 -30.96
N GLY A 505 15.26 -18.43 -29.87
CA GLY A 505 16.35 -19.24 -29.33
C GLY A 505 16.84 -20.30 -30.32
N LEU A 506 15.89 -21.04 -30.94
CA LEU A 506 16.19 -22.02 -31.97
C LEU A 506 16.84 -21.38 -33.21
N PHE A 507 16.29 -20.25 -33.69
CA PHE A 507 16.84 -19.49 -34.81
C PHE A 507 18.30 -19.07 -34.52
N ASN A 508 18.57 -18.55 -33.33
CA ASN A 508 19.91 -18.12 -32.94
C ASN A 508 20.92 -19.27 -32.89
N GLN A 509 20.51 -20.46 -32.44
CA GLN A 509 21.38 -21.64 -32.44
C GLN A 509 21.73 -22.10 -33.86
N LEU A 510 20.75 -22.14 -34.77
CA LEU A 510 20.98 -22.47 -36.17
C LEU A 510 21.86 -21.42 -36.86
N ARG A 511 21.62 -20.13 -36.58
CA ARG A 511 22.45 -19.03 -37.10
C ARG A 511 23.91 -19.14 -36.63
N LEU A 512 24.13 -19.51 -35.37
CA LEU A 512 25.48 -19.72 -34.84
C LEU A 512 26.16 -20.94 -35.50
N ALA A 513 25.42 -22.02 -35.72
CA ALA A 513 25.93 -23.18 -36.46
C ALA A 513 26.35 -22.79 -37.88
N PHE A 514 25.51 -22.02 -38.59
CA PHE A 514 25.82 -21.50 -39.92
C PHE A 514 27.09 -20.65 -39.93
N GLN A 515 27.17 -19.67 -39.02
CA GLN A 515 28.32 -18.78 -38.92
C GLN A 515 29.63 -19.55 -38.71
N ARG A 516 29.65 -20.51 -37.78
CA ARG A 516 30.85 -21.31 -37.50
C ARG A 516 31.30 -22.08 -38.73
N ARG A 517 30.36 -22.69 -39.45
CA ARG A 517 30.66 -23.47 -40.66
C ARG A 517 31.22 -22.60 -41.79
N THR A 518 30.68 -21.40 -41.99
CA THR A 518 31.19 -20.43 -42.97
C THR A 518 32.63 -20.01 -42.69
N GLU A 519 33.00 -19.87 -41.42
CA GLU A 519 34.36 -19.52 -40.98
C GLU A 519 35.31 -20.74 -40.86
N GLY A 520 34.84 -21.94 -41.22
CA GLY A 520 35.65 -23.17 -41.15
C GLY A 520 35.81 -23.77 -39.76
N HIS A 521 34.99 -23.35 -38.78
CA HIS A 521 34.95 -23.90 -37.43
C HIS A 521 33.86 -24.98 -37.28
N PRO A 522 34.05 -25.99 -36.40
CA PRO A 522 33.01 -26.98 -36.11
C PRO A 522 31.78 -26.32 -35.45
N ALA A 523 30.59 -26.78 -35.82
CA ALA A 523 29.35 -26.37 -35.17
C ALA A 523 29.23 -27.00 -33.77
N GLN A 524 28.14 -26.69 -33.06
CA GLN A 524 27.90 -27.16 -31.69
C GLN A 524 27.93 -28.69 -31.57
N THR A 525 27.50 -29.42 -32.60
CA THR A 525 27.51 -30.89 -32.64
C THR A 525 28.06 -31.40 -33.98
N LEU A 526 28.49 -32.67 -34.00
CA LEU A 526 28.95 -33.32 -35.23
C LEU A 526 27.84 -33.39 -36.30
N ALA A 527 26.60 -33.64 -35.87
CA ALA A 527 25.44 -33.64 -36.76
C ALA A 527 25.20 -32.26 -37.39
N ALA A 528 25.23 -31.20 -36.58
CA ALA A 528 25.08 -29.82 -37.07
C ALA A 528 26.23 -29.41 -38.01
N THR A 529 27.44 -29.92 -37.79
CA THR A 529 28.60 -29.64 -38.65
C THR A 529 28.46 -30.29 -40.04
N LYS A 530 27.79 -31.44 -40.12
CA LYS A 530 27.62 -32.23 -41.36
C LYS A 530 26.34 -31.92 -42.13
N MET A 531 25.44 -31.10 -41.59
CA MET A 531 24.15 -30.78 -42.21
C MET A 531 24.32 -29.96 -43.51
N ALA A 532 23.44 -30.10 -44.49
CA ALA A 532 23.52 -29.29 -45.72
C ALA A 532 23.19 -27.80 -45.46
N ASP A 533 23.91 -26.87 -46.10
CA ASP A 533 23.69 -25.42 -45.92
C ASP A 533 22.31 -24.96 -46.42
N SER A 534 21.78 -25.61 -47.45
CA SER A 534 20.43 -25.36 -47.96
C SER A 534 19.36 -25.66 -46.92
N GLU A 535 19.44 -26.80 -46.23
CA GLU A 535 18.50 -27.23 -45.19
C GLU A 535 18.52 -26.29 -43.98
N LEU A 536 19.72 -25.85 -43.59
CA LEU A 536 19.91 -24.92 -42.48
C LEU A 536 19.30 -23.55 -42.82
N THR A 537 19.56 -23.05 -44.03
CA THR A 537 19.02 -21.77 -44.52
C THR A 537 17.49 -21.82 -44.63
N GLU A 538 16.93 -22.91 -45.16
CA GLU A 538 15.47 -23.10 -45.24
C GLU A 538 14.83 -23.12 -43.85
N SER A 539 15.44 -23.83 -42.89
CA SER A 539 14.96 -23.88 -41.50
C SER A 539 14.99 -22.49 -40.85
N MET A 540 16.09 -21.74 -41.02
CA MET A 540 16.20 -20.36 -40.54
C MET A 540 15.15 -19.44 -41.16
N GLN A 541 14.90 -19.54 -42.46
CA GLN A 541 13.86 -18.75 -43.15
C GLN A 541 12.46 -19.04 -42.59
N LYS A 542 12.11 -20.32 -42.39
CA LYS A 542 10.84 -20.72 -41.79
C LYS A 542 10.67 -20.13 -40.39
N LEU A 543 11.69 -20.21 -39.54
CA LEU A 543 11.65 -19.64 -38.18
C LEU A 543 11.50 -18.11 -38.23
N LEU A 544 12.20 -17.42 -39.13
CA LEU A 544 12.07 -15.97 -39.30
C LEU A 544 10.65 -15.56 -39.71
N MET A 545 10.03 -16.28 -40.64
CA MET A 545 8.63 -16.05 -41.03
C MET A 545 7.66 -16.26 -39.86
N VAL A 546 7.88 -17.29 -39.04
CA VAL A 546 7.07 -17.53 -37.84
C VAL A 546 7.24 -16.41 -36.82
N MET A 547 8.47 -15.95 -36.57
CA MET A 547 8.74 -14.81 -35.67
C MET A 547 8.02 -13.54 -36.13
N GLN A 548 8.06 -13.22 -37.43
CA GLN A 548 7.36 -12.06 -37.98
C GLN A 548 5.84 -12.13 -37.78
N ARG A 549 5.24 -13.32 -37.95
CA ARG A 549 3.80 -13.53 -37.70
C ARG A 549 3.46 -13.39 -36.21
N LEU A 550 4.32 -13.91 -35.34
CA LEU A 550 4.16 -13.74 -33.89
C LEU A 550 4.25 -12.25 -33.52
N ASP A 551 5.19 -11.50 -34.09
CA ASP A 551 5.32 -10.05 -33.87
C ASP A 551 4.09 -9.26 -34.30
N GLN A 552 3.52 -9.58 -35.47
CA GLN A 552 2.28 -8.97 -35.95
C GLN A 552 1.10 -9.20 -34.99
N LYS A 553 1.10 -10.30 -34.25
CA LYS A 553 0.05 -10.60 -33.24
C LYS A 553 0.37 -9.99 -31.87
N ILE A 554 1.63 -10.03 -31.45
CA ILE A 554 2.08 -9.59 -30.13
C ILE A 554 2.02 -8.06 -30.01
N ALA A 555 2.46 -7.32 -31.03
CA ALA A 555 2.52 -5.86 -30.98
C ALA A 555 1.18 -5.18 -30.61
N PRO A 556 0.05 -5.44 -31.30
CA PRO A 556 -1.23 -4.82 -30.93
C PRO A 556 -1.73 -5.30 -29.56
N MET A 557 -1.43 -6.54 -29.16
CA MET A 557 -1.81 -7.04 -27.84
C MET A 557 -1.04 -6.37 -26.69
N LEU A 558 0.24 -6.01 -26.92
CA LEU A 558 1.04 -5.24 -25.97
C LEU A 558 0.54 -3.79 -25.85
N GLU A 559 0.12 -3.18 -26.95
CA GLU A 559 -0.46 -1.83 -26.93
C GLU A 559 -1.76 -1.78 -26.13
N ALA A 560 -2.63 -2.78 -26.33
CA ALA A 560 -3.91 -2.91 -25.62
C ALA A 560 -3.76 -3.32 -24.14
N ASP A 561 -2.59 -3.80 -23.70
CA ASP A 561 -2.37 -4.21 -22.31
C ASP A 561 -2.48 -3.00 -21.36
N GLY A 562 -3.40 -3.11 -20.39
CA GLY A 562 -3.68 -2.07 -19.42
C GLY A 562 -4.71 -1.01 -19.84
N GLU A 563 -5.28 -1.09 -21.05
CA GLU A 563 -6.31 -0.13 -21.49
C GLU A 563 -7.58 -0.16 -20.65
N HIS A 564 -7.90 -1.31 -20.03
CA HIS A 564 -9.02 -1.44 -19.08
C HIS A 564 -8.85 -0.59 -17.82
N PHE A 565 -7.61 -0.21 -17.48
CA PHE A 565 -7.34 0.71 -16.37
C PHE A 565 -7.20 2.14 -16.89
N ASN A 566 -6.24 2.39 -17.80
CA ASN A 566 -6.07 3.69 -18.43
C ASN A 566 -5.51 3.53 -19.84
N LYS A 567 -6.22 4.07 -20.83
CA LYS A 567 -5.86 3.94 -22.26
C LYS A 567 -4.49 4.53 -22.61
N ARG A 568 -4.08 5.63 -21.96
CA ARG A 568 -2.82 6.33 -22.28
C ARG A 568 -1.65 5.68 -21.57
N TRP A 569 -1.83 5.40 -20.29
CA TRP A 569 -0.72 5.04 -19.41
C TRP A 569 -0.64 3.55 -19.10
N GLY A 570 -1.73 2.79 -19.25
CA GLY A 570 -1.83 1.42 -18.75
C GLY A 570 -1.80 1.35 -17.22
N TYR A 571 -1.65 0.15 -16.69
CA TYR A 571 -1.65 -0.18 -15.25
C TYR A 571 -0.78 0.71 -14.36
N LEU A 572 -1.29 1.14 -13.21
CA LEU A 572 -0.56 1.91 -12.21
C LEU A 572 0.76 1.22 -11.78
N SER A 573 0.67 -0.08 -11.51
CA SER A 573 1.74 -0.89 -10.94
C SER A 573 2.85 -1.29 -11.94
N ARG A 574 2.61 -1.14 -13.25
CA ARG A 574 3.48 -1.67 -14.31
C ARG A 574 3.92 -0.62 -15.33
N ALA A 575 5.12 -0.81 -15.86
CA ALA A 575 5.66 -0.02 -16.97
C ALA A 575 6.15 -0.98 -18.06
N GLY A 576 5.21 -1.42 -18.90
CA GLY A 576 5.39 -2.56 -19.80
C GLY A 576 4.81 -3.84 -19.20
N LEU A 577 5.05 -4.99 -19.84
CA LEU A 577 4.42 -6.25 -19.45
C LEU A 577 5.01 -6.83 -18.14
N TRP A 578 6.34 -6.84 -18.06
CA TRP A 578 7.10 -7.52 -17.01
C TRP A 578 7.64 -6.59 -15.93
N ASP A 579 7.90 -5.33 -16.28
CA ASP A 579 8.55 -4.39 -15.38
C ASP A 579 7.55 -3.68 -14.47
N LYS A 580 7.95 -3.57 -13.20
CA LYS A 580 7.27 -2.73 -12.21
C LYS A 580 7.43 -1.26 -12.62
N SER A 581 6.40 -0.45 -12.39
CA SER A 581 6.49 0.99 -12.58
C SER A 581 7.44 1.63 -11.57
N HIS A 582 7.87 2.86 -11.86
CA HIS A 582 8.66 3.65 -10.93
C HIS A 582 7.91 3.88 -9.60
N LEU A 583 6.58 4.03 -9.65
CA LEU A 583 5.71 4.10 -8.49
C LEU A 583 5.78 2.83 -7.63
N THR A 584 5.62 1.65 -8.23
CA THR A 584 5.73 0.37 -7.51
C THR A 584 7.09 0.22 -6.83
N ARG A 585 8.18 0.67 -7.46
CA ARG A 585 9.48 0.73 -6.78
C ARG A 585 9.45 1.60 -5.54
N GLN A 586 8.79 2.76 -5.56
CA GLN A 586 8.68 3.61 -4.38
C GLN A 586 7.82 2.95 -3.29
N ILE A 587 6.70 2.32 -3.67
CA ILE A 587 5.83 1.57 -2.75
C ILE A 587 6.64 0.48 -2.05
N GLU A 588 7.30 -0.41 -2.80
CA GLU A 588 8.09 -1.51 -2.23
C GLU A 588 9.26 -1.00 -1.38
N LYS A 589 9.85 0.14 -1.75
CA LYS A 589 10.95 0.75 -1.00
C LYS A 589 10.49 1.30 0.35
N TYR A 590 9.33 1.94 0.43
CA TYR A 590 8.95 2.71 1.62
C TYR A 590 7.79 2.10 2.42
N ALA A 591 6.79 1.49 1.78
CA ALA A 591 5.66 0.89 2.48
C ALA A 591 6.02 -0.53 2.97
N ASP A 592 5.67 -0.89 4.20
CA ASP A 592 5.72 -2.29 4.64
C ASP A 592 4.52 -3.06 4.11
N ILE A 593 3.35 -2.44 4.24
CA ILE A 593 2.11 -2.91 3.63
C ILE A 593 1.47 -1.78 2.82
N TYR A 594 0.62 -2.13 1.87
CA TYR A 594 -0.18 -1.16 1.12
C TYR A 594 -1.54 -1.75 0.79
N THR A 595 -2.54 -0.90 0.66
CA THR A 595 -3.92 -1.33 0.43
C THR A 595 -4.75 -0.19 -0.17
N SER A 596 -5.97 -0.44 -0.63
CA SER A 596 -6.80 0.58 -1.26
C SER A 596 -7.36 1.60 -0.28
N ARG A 597 -7.68 1.16 0.95
CA ARG A 597 -8.45 1.92 1.95
C ARG A 597 -8.11 1.45 3.37
N VAL A 598 -8.35 2.29 4.36
CA VAL A 598 -8.15 1.91 5.77
C VAL A 598 -9.23 0.94 6.27
N SER A 599 -10.46 0.99 5.74
CA SER A 599 -11.52 0.03 6.09
C SER A 599 -11.13 -1.42 5.84
N ASN A 600 -10.21 -1.69 4.91
CA ASN A 600 -9.72 -3.04 4.61
C ASN A 600 -9.09 -3.73 5.84
N PHE A 601 -8.66 -2.99 6.86
CA PHE A 601 -8.23 -3.56 8.14
C PHE A 601 -9.36 -4.30 8.88
N LEU A 602 -10.64 -3.99 8.61
CA LEU A 602 -11.81 -4.67 9.18
C LEU A 602 -11.85 -6.17 8.86
N HIS A 603 -11.23 -6.58 7.74
CA HIS A 603 -11.17 -7.98 7.33
C HIS A 603 -10.10 -8.80 8.07
N TYR A 604 -9.34 -8.16 8.98
CA TYR A 604 -8.25 -8.78 9.70
C TYR A 604 -8.35 -8.46 11.18
N THR A 605 -7.94 -9.40 12.03
CA THR A 605 -7.77 -9.08 13.44
C THR A 605 -6.71 -7.98 13.63
N PRO A 606 -6.88 -7.04 14.59
CA PRO A 606 -5.84 -6.08 14.99
C PRO A 606 -4.52 -6.72 15.48
N PHE A 607 -4.43 -8.04 15.52
CA PHE A 607 -3.27 -8.85 15.85
C PHE A 607 -2.70 -9.65 14.66
N MET A 608 -3.12 -9.32 13.43
CA MET A 608 -2.76 -10.06 12.22
C MET A 608 -1.23 -10.06 11.96
N TYR A 609 -0.71 -11.21 11.55
CA TYR A 609 0.66 -11.38 11.08
C TYR A 609 0.67 -11.40 9.54
N PHE A 610 1.15 -10.31 8.95
CA PHE A 610 1.25 -10.14 7.51
C PHE A 610 2.62 -10.62 7.01
N CYS A 611 2.65 -11.65 6.16
CA CYS A 611 3.87 -12.16 5.55
C CYS A 611 4.17 -11.48 4.20
N SER A 612 5.44 -11.13 3.96
CA SER A 612 5.87 -10.74 2.61
C SER A 612 5.73 -11.88 1.62
N GLN A 613 5.31 -11.58 0.39
CA GLN A 613 5.27 -12.56 -0.70
C GLN A 613 6.68 -12.94 -1.17
N GLU A 614 6.82 -14.15 -1.70
CA GLU A 614 8.07 -14.63 -2.30
C GLU A 614 8.51 -13.70 -3.45
N GLN A 615 9.77 -13.25 -3.40
CA GLN A 615 10.36 -12.45 -4.47
C GLN A 615 11.20 -13.35 -5.35
N THR A 616 10.69 -13.69 -6.54
CA THR A 616 11.44 -14.49 -7.52
C THR A 616 12.60 -13.69 -8.11
N LEU A 617 13.81 -14.22 -7.98
CA LEU A 617 15.01 -13.76 -8.66
C LEU A 617 15.05 -14.31 -10.09
N ALA A 618 15.82 -13.66 -10.97
CA ALA A 618 15.91 -14.06 -12.38
C ALA A 618 16.39 -15.52 -12.57
N HIS A 619 17.16 -16.06 -11.61
CA HIS A 619 17.67 -17.43 -11.63
C HIS A 619 16.76 -18.45 -10.92
N ASP A 620 15.63 -18.05 -10.35
CA ASP A 620 14.66 -18.95 -9.68
C ASP A 620 13.77 -19.70 -10.69
N SER A 621 14.11 -19.62 -11.97
CA SER A 621 13.31 -20.08 -13.12
C SER A 621 12.99 -21.58 -13.10
N TYR A 622 13.68 -22.36 -12.25
CA TYR A 622 13.45 -23.81 -12.09
C TYR A 622 12.21 -24.16 -11.25
N ASN A 623 11.70 -23.27 -10.40
CA ASN A 623 10.59 -23.61 -9.49
C ASN A 623 9.20 -23.52 -10.13
N TYR A 624 9.08 -22.92 -11.33
CA TYR A 624 7.78 -22.69 -12.00
C TYR A 624 7.68 -23.29 -13.41
N ALA A 625 8.54 -24.27 -13.73
CA ALA A 625 8.31 -25.11 -14.89
C ALA A 625 7.04 -25.94 -14.64
N SER A 626 5.97 -25.60 -15.37
CA SER A 626 4.73 -26.37 -15.41
C SER A 626 5.04 -27.89 -15.54
N PRO A 627 4.30 -28.81 -14.87
CA PRO A 627 4.58 -30.26 -14.89
C PRO A 627 4.45 -30.95 -16.26
N ALA A 628 4.33 -30.18 -17.35
CA ALA A 628 3.99 -30.63 -18.68
C ALA A 628 5.19 -30.63 -19.64
N VAL A 629 6.38 -31.05 -19.19
CA VAL A 629 7.35 -31.72 -20.06
C VAL A 629 8.09 -32.78 -19.23
N LYS A 630 7.44 -33.92 -18.98
CA LYS A 630 8.19 -35.15 -18.69
C LYS A 630 8.91 -35.56 -19.96
N GLY A 631 10.07 -34.92 -20.20
CA GLY A 631 11.12 -35.50 -21.00
C GLY A 631 11.62 -36.74 -20.27
N THR A 632 11.58 -37.86 -20.98
CA THR A 632 12.24 -39.13 -20.65
C THR A 632 13.54 -38.90 -19.89
N ALA A 633 13.59 -39.45 -18.68
CA ALA A 633 14.84 -39.73 -17.99
C ALA A 633 15.75 -40.50 -18.95
N VAL A 634 16.91 -39.93 -19.27
CA VAL A 634 18.04 -40.71 -19.73
C VAL A 634 18.94 -40.83 -18.52
N ASN A 635 18.72 -41.90 -17.76
CA ASN A 635 19.78 -42.54 -17.00
C ASN A 635 20.77 -43.18 -18.01
N ASP A 636 22.01 -43.26 -17.54
CA ASP A 636 23.12 -44.10 -18.05
C ASP A 636 23.93 -43.55 -19.24
N LEU A 637 24.99 -42.78 -18.95
CA LEU A 637 26.41 -43.20 -19.04
C LEU A 637 27.37 -42.05 -18.67
#